data_AF-A0A523AAW5-F1
#
_entry.id   AF-A0A523AAW5-F1
#
_cell.length_a   1.000
_cell.length_b   1.000
_cell.length_c   1.000
_cell.angle_alpha   90.00
_cell.angle_beta   90.00
_cell.angle_gamma   90.00
#
_symmetry.space_group_name_H-M   'P 1'
#
loop_
_entity.id
_entity.type
_entity.pdbx_description
1 polymer ?
#
loop_
_entity_poly.entity_id
_entity_poly.type
_entity_poly.pdbx_seq_one_letter_code
_entity_poly.pdbx_strand_id
1 'polypeptide(L)'
;AFYEIGSSEEEWENGEAGEIVAEAIFEAIRDPRREWKIAVGVGGTHYVPRQTEIILETPFTFGHNFAKYTFENLDIEILKKAIELSEAEFLIYDDKSTNARVKSLFEKLSGIKILKAKDAKKLRLD
;
A
#
# COMPACT_ATOMS: atom_id res chain seq x y z
N ALA A 1 -10.45 4.22 -4.35
CA ALA A 1 -9.32 4.90 -3.67
C ALA A 1 -9.70 6.35 -3.43
N PHE A 2 -8.98 7.04 -2.55
CA PHE A 2 -9.09 8.49 -2.35
C PHE A 2 -7.84 9.15 -2.93
N TYR A 3 -8.02 10.28 -3.61
CA TYR A 3 -6.95 11.10 -4.20
C TYR A 3 -7.16 12.51 -3.65
N GLU A 4 -6.33 12.92 -2.68
CA GLU A 4 -6.64 14.01 -1.75
C GLU A 4 -5.60 15.14 -1.81
N ILE A 5 -6.02 16.34 -1.42
CA ILE A 5 -5.16 17.50 -1.15
C ILE A 5 -5.37 17.87 0.31
N GLY A 6 -4.28 18.15 1.03
CA GLY A 6 -4.34 18.41 2.46
C GLY A 6 -3.06 19.07 2.99
N SER A 7 -3.02 19.46 4.26
CA SER A 7 -3.97 19.06 5.33
C SER A 7 -4.86 20.18 5.88
N SER A 8 -4.84 21.38 5.31
CA SER A 8 -5.61 22.54 5.77
C SER A 8 -6.30 23.27 4.62
N GLU A 9 -7.16 24.23 4.96
CA GLU A 9 -7.87 25.08 4.00
C GLU A 9 -6.92 25.80 3.04
N GLU A 10 -5.72 26.17 3.48
CA GLU A 10 -4.68 26.75 2.63
C GLU A 10 -4.29 25.82 1.47
N GLU A 11 -4.11 24.51 1.75
CA GLU A 11 -3.81 23.55 0.68
C GLU A 11 -5.05 23.23 -0.16
N TRP A 12 -6.24 23.19 0.43
CA TRP A 12 -7.49 22.87 -0.27
C TRP A 12 -7.85 23.93 -1.33
N GLU A 13 -7.57 25.20 -1.06
CA GLU A 13 -7.82 26.31 -1.98
C GLU A 13 -6.70 26.50 -3.02
N ASN A 14 -5.62 25.71 -2.96
CA ASN A 14 -4.52 25.82 -3.91
C ASN A 14 -4.89 25.28 -5.30
N GLY A 15 -5.10 26.20 -6.25
CA GLY A 15 -5.46 25.87 -7.63
C GLY A 15 -4.43 25.03 -8.39
N GLU A 16 -3.13 25.24 -8.13
CA GLU A 16 -2.04 24.46 -8.75
C GLU A 16 -2.04 23.01 -8.24
N ALA A 17 -2.24 22.81 -6.93
CA ALA A 17 -2.40 21.48 -6.37
C ALA A 17 -3.65 20.76 -6.95
N GLY A 18 -4.74 21.50 -7.12
CA GLY A 18 -5.95 21.03 -7.79
C GLY A 18 -5.71 20.57 -9.22
N GLU A 19 -4.99 21.36 -10.02
CA GLU A 19 -4.61 21.05 -11.39
C GLU A 19 -3.76 19.77 -11.46
N ILE A 20 -2.72 19.66 -10.63
CA ILE A 20 -1.84 18.48 -10.58
C ILE A 20 -2.63 17.20 -10.27
N VAL A 21 -3.53 17.23 -9.28
CA VAL A 21 -4.36 16.06 -8.94
C VAL A 21 -5.32 15.72 -10.08
N ALA A 22 -5.94 16.72 -10.71
CA ALA A 22 -6.84 16.51 -11.84
C ALA A 22 -6.12 15.88 -13.05
N GLU A 23 -4.92 16.38 -13.39
CA GLU A 23 -4.08 15.81 -14.45
C GLU A 23 -3.67 14.37 -14.14
N ALA A 24 -3.19 14.10 -12.92
CA ALA A 24 -2.80 12.75 -12.51
C ALA A 24 -3.97 11.75 -12.58
N ILE A 25 -5.18 12.17 -12.16
CA ILE A 25 -6.39 11.35 -12.28
C ILE A 25 -6.72 11.09 -13.75
N PHE A 26 -6.66 12.11 -14.60
CA PHE A 26 -6.96 11.98 -16.02
C PHE A 26 -5.97 11.04 -16.73
N GLU A 27 -4.68 11.16 -16.43
CA GLU A 27 -3.67 10.23 -16.91
C GLU A 27 -3.92 8.80 -16.43
N ALA A 28 -4.21 8.60 -15.14
CA ALA A 28 -4.49 7.29 -14.57
C ALA A 28 -5.72 6.60 -15.22
N ILE A 29 -6.76 7.36 -15.54
CA ILE A 29 -7.95 6.84 -16.24
C ILE A 29 -7.59 6.38 -17.66
N ARG A 30 -6.73 7.12 -18.36
CA ARG A 30 -6.38 6.86 -19.76
C ARG A 30 -5.26 5.83 -19.92
N ASP A 31 -4.47 5.61 -18.89
CA ASP A 31 -3.38 4.64 -18.92
C ASP A 31 -3.94 3.23 -19.18
N PRO A 32 -3.49 2.52 -20.23
CA PRO A 32 -3.94 1.16 -20.51
C PRO A 32 -3.21 0.10 -19.66
N ARG A 33 -2.15 0.47 -18.94
CA ARG A 33 -1.37 -0.47 -18.12
C ARG A 33 -2.23 -1.02 -16.99
N ARG A 34 -2.33 -2.35 -16.93
CA ARG A 34 -3.06 -3.08 -15.87
C ARG A 34 -2.18 -4.10 -15.16
N GLU A 35 -0.98 -4.36 -15.68
CA GLU A 35 -0.07 -5.38 -15.15
C GLU A 35 0.78 -4.79 -14.02
N TRP A 36 0.24 -4.83 -12.80
CA TRP A 36 0.95 -4.47 -11.58
C TRP A 36 0.96 -5.64 -10.61
N LYS A 37 2.01 -5.74 -9.79
CA LYS A 37 2.07 -6.73 -8.71
C LYS A 37 1.26 -6.22 -7.53
N ILE A 38 0.07 -6.77 -7.34
CA ILE A 38 -0.86 -6.26 -6.33
C ILE A 38 -0.50 -6.81 -4.95
N ALA A 39 -0.35 -5.90 -3.98
CA ALA A 39 0.01 -6.24 -2.61
C ALA A 39 -0.98 -5.70 -1.56
N VAL A 40 -1.03 -6.38 -0.42
CA VAL A 40 -1.47 -5.81 0.85
C VAL A 40 -0.23 -5.39 1.65
N GLY A 41 -0.25 -4.17 2.19
CA GLY A 41 0.85 -3.64 3.00
C GLY A 41 0.58 -3.73 4.50
N VAL A 42 1.59 -4.12 5.29
CA VAL A 42 1.46 -4.21 6.76
C VAL A 42 2.65 -3.57 7.49
N GLY A 43 2.35 -2.63 8.39
CA GLY A 43 3.31 -1.87 9.17
C GLY A 43 3.67 -0.52 8.55
N GLY A 44 4.43 0.26 9.32
CA GLY A 44 4.70 1.67 9.07
C GLY A 44 3.88 2.58 9.99
N THR A 45 4.20 3.87 9.97
CA THR A 45 3.41 4.93 10.58
C THR A 45 2.16 5.23 9.73
N HIS A 46 1.34 6.21 10.11
CA HIS A 46 0.13 6.58 9.38
C HIS A 46 0.36 6.86 7.88
N TYR A 47 1.50 7.47 7.53
CA TYR A 47 1.89 7.77 6.15
C TYR A 47 2.61 6.64 5.40
N VAL A 48 2.73 5.44 5.99
CA VAL A 48 3.26 4.22 5.35
C VAL A 48 4.49 4.43 4.43
N PRO A 49 5.57 5.07 4.93
CA PRO A 49 6.65 5.59 4.07
C PRO A 49 7.33 4.52 3.21
N ARG A 50 7.39 3.27 3.69
CA ARG A 50 7.99 2.16 2.91
C ARG A 50 7.13 1.76 1.73
N GLN A 51 5.81 1.79 1.88
CA GLN A 51 4.87 1.50 0.80
C GLN A 51 4.85 2.63 -0.22
N THR A 52 4.96 3.89 0.23
CA THR A 52 5.14 5.06 -0.66
C THR A 52 6.41 4.92 -1.52
N GLU A 53 7.54 4.56 -0.92
CA GLU A 53 8.77 4.32 -1.70
C GLU A 53 8.59 3.15 -2.70
N ILE A 54 7.87 2.08 -2.31
CA ILE A 54 7.67 0.90 -3.16
C ILE A 54 6.77 1.22 -4.36
N ILE A 55 5.64 1.92 -4.17
CA ILE A 55 4.71 2.22 -5.25
C ILE A 55 5.31 3.19 -6.29
N LEU A 56 6.26 4.04 -5.88
CA LEU A 56 6.94 4.97 -6.78
C LEU A 56 8.12 4.35 -7.54
N GLU A 57 8.79 3.34 -6.99
CA GLU A 57 10.07 2.83 -7.52
C GLU A 57 10.01 1.40 -8.10
N THR A 58 8.88 0.71 -8.02
CA THR A 58 8.77 -0.73 -8.32
C THR A 58 7.45 -1.06 -9.03
N PRO A 59 7.29 -2.26 -9.63
CA PRO A 59 6.04 -2.68 -10.25
C PRO A 59 4.97 -3.11 -9.23
N PHE A 60 5.15 -2.82 -7.94
CA PHE A 60 4.14 -3.11 -6.93
C PHE A 60 3.12 -1.99 -6.81
N THR A 61 1.86 -2.38 -6.66
CA THR A 61 0.78 -1.50 -6.22
C THR A 61 0.15 -2.05 -4.95
N PHE A 62 -0.67 -1.25 -4.27
CA PHE A 62 -1.31 -1.64 -3.02
C PHE A 62 -2.82 -1.47 -3.08
N GLY A 63 -3.55 -2.48 -2.63
CA GLY A 63 -4.98 -2.37 -2.34
C GLY A 63 -5.19 -1.80 -0.94
N HIS A 64 -5.06 -2.66 0.07
CA HIS A 64 -5.15 -2.27 1.48
C HIS A 64 -3.77 -2.11 2.14
N ASN A 65 -3.68 -1.16 3.07
CA ASN A 65 -2.52 -0.92 3.93
C ASN A 65 -2.94 -0.86 5.40
N PHE A 66 -2.20 -1.54 6.27
CA PHE A 66 -2.45 -1.60 7.72
C PHE A 66 -1.28 -0.98 8.49
N ALA A 67 -1.48 0.22 9.04
CA ALA A 67 -0.48 0.91 9.84
C ALA A 67 -0.28 0.27 11.23
N LYS A 68 0.85 0.55 11.89
CA LYS A 68 1.20 -0.04 13.20
C LYS A 68 0.13 0.10 14.28
N TYR A 69 -0.58 1.24 14.32
CA TYR A 69 -1.59 1.49 15.35
C TYR A 69 -2.84 0.60 15.19
N THR A 70 -3.07 0.01 14.02
CA THR A 70 -4.21 -0.89 13.81
C THR A 70 -3.93 -2.31 14.30
N PHE A 71 -2.69 -2.61 14.70
CA PHE A 71 -2.27 -3.98 14.97
C PHE A 71 -3.12 -4.64 16.04
N GLU A 72 -3.45 -3.97 17.14
CA GLU A 72 -4.23 -4.57 18.23
C GLU A 72 -5.53 -5.25 17.75
N ASN A 73 -6.20 -4.63 16.78
CA ASN A 73 -7.45 -5.12 16.20
C ASN A 73 -7.25 -5.92 14.90
N LEU A 74 -6.01 -6.04 14.41
CA LEU A 74 -5.71 -6.82 13.22
C LEU A 74 -5.70 -8.32 13.56
N ASP A 75 -6.52 -9.07 12.86
CA ASP A 75 -6.60 -10.53 12.91
C ASP A 75 -6.44 -11.18 11.52
N ILE A 76 -6.51 -12.50 11.50
CA ILE A 76 -6.31 -13.29 10.27
C ILE A 76 -7.47 -13.14 9.27
N GLU A 77 -8.70 -12.97 9.73
CA GLU A 77 -9.86 -12.87 8.86
C GLU A 77 -9.91 -11.50 8.17
N ILE A 78 -9.51 -10.43 8.86
CA ILE A 78 -9.31 -9.11 8.26
C ILE A 78 -8.24 -9.18 7.17
N LEU A 79 -7.10 -9.83 7.44
CA LEU A 79 -6.03 -9.96 6.43
C LEU A 79 -6.49 -10.77 5.22
N LYS A 80 -7.15 -11.92 5.42
CA LYS A 80 -7.71 -12.72 4.32
C LYS A 80 -8.70 -11.91 3.50
N LYS A 81 -9.59 -11.15 4.15
CA LYS A 81 -10.59 -10.35 3.44
C LYS A 81 -9.95 -9.22 2.65
N ALA A 82 -8.93 -8.57 3.20
CA ALA A 82 -8.18 -7.53 2.51
C ALA A 82 -7.42 -8.07 1.30
N ILE A 83 -6.84 -9.27 1.41
CA ILE A 83 -6.17 -9.97 0.30
C ILE A 83 -7.17 -10.28 -0.82
N GLU A 84 -8.33 -10.85 -0.47
CA GLU A 84 -9.42 -11.17 -1.41
C GLU A 84 -9.93 -9.92 -2.12
N LEU A 85 -10.31 -8.87 -1.36
CA LEU A 85 -10.85 -7.62 -1.93
C LEU A 85 -9.84 -6.85 -2.77
N SER A 86 -8.55 -6.98 -2.46
CA SER A 86 -7.49 -6.36 -3.26
C SER A 86 -7.10 -7.21 -4.48
N GLU A 87 -7.53 -8.47 -4.56
CA GLU A 87 -6.97 -9.46 -5.50
C GLU A 87 -5.43 -9.57 -5.38
N ALA A 88 -4.92 -9.48 -4.14
CA ALA A 88 -3.49 -9.37 -3.89
C ALA A 88 -2.78 -10.73 -4.00
N GLU A 89 -1.66 -10.74 -4.73
CA GLU A 89 -0.75 -11.89 -4.83
C GLU A 89 0.39 -11.81 -3.80
N PHE A 90 0.57 -10.63 -3.20
CA PHE A 90 1.67 -10.34 -2.27
C PHE A 90 1.19 -9.74 -0.95
N LEU A 91 1.88 -10.11 0.13
CA LEU A 91 1.86 -9.36 1.38
C LEU A 91 3.24 -8.76 1.59
N ILE A 92 3.32 -7.43 1.63
CA ILE A 92 4.56 -6.71 1.89
C ILE A 92 4.50 -6.10 3.28
N TYR A 93 5.52 -6.34 4.09
CA TYR A 93 5.54 -5.81 5.46
C TYR A 93 6.81 -5.05 5.81
N ASP A 94 6.66 -4.02 6.65
CA ASP A 94 7.78 -3.35 7.30
C ASP A 94 8.26 -4.17 8.51
N ASP A 95 9.41 -4.82 8.33
CA ASP A 95 10.04 -5.69 9.33
C ASP A 95 10.43 -4.97 10.62
N LYS A 96 10.72 -3.65 10.54
CA LYS A 96 11.04 -2.82 11.72
C LYS A 96 9.78 -2.36 12.45
N SER A 97 8.63 -2.33 11.77
CA SER A 97 7.36 -1.93 12.37
C SER A 97 6.58 -3.09 12.98
N THR A 98 6.61 -4.26 12.33
CA THR A 98 5.80 -5.43 12.68
C THR A 98 6.36 -6.19 13.88
N ASN A 99 5.47 -6.60 14.80
CA ASN A 99 5.82 -7.39 15.98
C ASN A 99 5.56 -8.90 15.74
N ALA A 100 6.00 -9.75 16.68
CA ALA A 100 5.88 -11.21 16.56
C ALA A 100 4.42 -11.68 16.39
N ARG A 101 3.47 -11.04 17.09
CA ARG A 101 2.04 -11.38 16.98
C ARG A 101 1.50 -11.14 15.56
N VAL A 102 1.85 -10.01 14.94
CA VAL A 102 1.43 -9.73 13.57
C VAL A 102 2.11 -10.69 12.59
N LYS A 103 3.39 -10.99 12.79
CA LYS A 103 4.12 -11.94 11.93
C LYS A 103 3.54 -13.36 12.01
N SER A 104 3.04 -13.79 13.18
CA SER A 104 2.39 -15.10 13.30
C SER A 104 1.02 -15.19 12.60
N LEU A 105 0.39 -14.06 12.25
CA LEU A 105 -0.79 -14.07 11.37
C LEU A 105 -0.38 -14.44 9.94
N PHE A 106 0.79 -14.00 9.49
CA PHE A 106 1.29 -14.25 8.13
C PHE A 106 1.51 -15.75 7.87
N GLU A 107 1.95 -16.49 8.89
CA GLU A 107 2.17 -17.94 8.82
C GLU A 107 0.87 -18.74 8.59
N LYS A 108 -0.28 -18.13 8.88
CA LYS A 108 -1.61 -18.75 8.69
C LYS A 108 -2.20 -18.45 7.31
N LEU A 109 -1.54 -17.61 6.51
CA LEU A 109 -1.96 -17.32 5.15
C LEU A 109 -1.42 -18.38 4.20
N SER A 110 -2.20 -18.70 3.16
CA SER A 110 -1.81 -19.61 2.09
C SER A 110 -2.11 -18.99 0.74
N GLY A 111 -1.38 -19.38 -0.31
CA GLY A 111 -1.57 -18.86 -1.66
C GLY A 111 -1.06 -17.43 -1.91
N ILE A 112 -0.37 -16.81 -0.95
CA ILE A 112 0.17 -15.45 -1.07
C ILE A 112 1.69 -15.42 -0.87
N LYS A 113 2.41 -14.58 -1.63
CA LYS A 113 3.86 -14.39 -1.48
C LYS A 113 4.16 -13.31 -0.46
N ILE A 114 4.94 -13.64 0.56
CA ILE A 114 5.22 -12.71 1.67
C ILE A 114 6.64 -12.14 1.54
N LEU A 115 6.75 -10.81 1.47
CA LEU A 115 8.01 -10.10 1.27
C LEU A 115 8.24 -9.07 2.37
N LYS A 116 9.49 -8.93 2.81
CA LYS A 116 9.90 -7.74 3.56
C LYS A 116 9.94 -6.56 2.60
N ALA A 117 9.57 -5.37 3.08
CA ALA A 117 9.64 -4.14 2.30
C ALA A 117 11.01 -3.95 1.62
N LYS A 118 12.11 -4.19 2.34
CA LYS A 118 13.49 -4.09 1.79
C LYS A 118 13.76 -5.01 0.60
N ASP A 119 13.08 -6.14 0.53
CA ASP A 119 13.27 -7.13 -0.53
C ASP A 119 12.36 -6.83 -1.72
N ALA A 120 11.14 -6.32 -1.46
CA ALA A 120 10.27 -5.76 -2.50
C ALA A 120 10.95 -4.60 -3.25
N LYS A 121 11.66 -3.70 -2.55
CA LYS A 121 12.39 -2.58 -3.16
C LYS A 121 13.50 -2.99 -4.15
N LYS A 122 13.96 -4.24 -4.11
CA LYS A 122 15.00 -4.74 -5.04
C LYS A 122 14.43 -5.12 -6.40
N LEU A 123 13.11 -5.31 -6.50
CA LEU A 123 12.39 -5.63 -7.74
C LEU A 123 12.04 -4.32 -8.45
N ARG A 124 13.05 -3.56 -8.89
CA ARG A 124 12.82 -2.27 -9.56
C ARG A 124 12.13 -2.46 -10.91
N LEU A 125 11.43 -1.42 -11.34
CA LEU A 125 11.01 -1.28 -12.74
C LEU A 125 12.29 -1.12 -13.57
N ASP A 126 12.45 -1.94 -14.60
CA ASP A 126 13.48 -1.74 -15.64
C ASP A 126 13.15 -0.51 -16.49
#